data_AF-A0A699YSD0-F1
#
_entry.id   AF-A0A699YSD0-F1
#
_cell.length_a   1.000
_cell.length_b   1.000
_cell.length_c   1.000
_cell.angle_alpha   90.00
_cell.angle_beta   90.00
_cell.angle_gamma   90.00
#
_symmetry.space_group_name_H-M   'P 1'
#
loop_
_entity.id
_entity.type
_entity.pdbx_description
1 polymer ?
#
loop_
_entity_poly.entity_id
_entity_poly.type
_entity_poly.pdbx_seq_one_letter_code
_entity_poly.pdbx_strand_id
1 'polypeptide(L)'
;MRSRPGGCASGARSSWGAVRAGPAQMLASGVRPYIVHRVRSAWAALSHSGMGPGATAGAGHMSNSWSAGRLAAGPCRASVASSTTGTVVQEQPPSSETPAAEHQPAPCQAEPTLGAGAAAWPKQELPKNFEAATAEPRIYAWWEQQGYFKPQASAASAEPFVISMPPPNVTGRLHMGHAMFATLQDVMIRTARMRGLNALWVPGTDHAGIATQSVVEKMLAQQGSSRLGLGRQAFEAKVWEWKGQYGGFITEQLRRLGASCDWDRERFTLDQGLSEAVVEAFVRLYDKGLIYKGSYMVNWSPAMLTAVSDLEVDYCEESGFLYFFKYPIVGGENGAFLPVATTRPETILGDTAVAVHPEDPRYQHLIGMECEVPMSGGRRIPVIADSYVDREFGTGALKITPGHDHNDYEIGKRLGLPLINIMNKDATLNAHAGKYAGMERFQARKVLWADLEASGLAIKKDNYTIRCASLGVPKLPFSKSVLGNSFELNH
;
A
#
# COMPACT_ATOMS: atom_id res chain seq x y z
N MET A 1 33.92 14.19 60.09
CA MET A 1 34.03 13.47 61.37
C MET A 1 33.29 12.14 61.25
N ARG A 2 34.05 11.03 61.34
CA ARG A 2 33.72 9.64 61.77
C ARG A 2 32.44 8.96 61.19
N SER A 3 32.43 7.74 60.68
CA SER A 3 33.40 6.63 60.58
C SER A 3 32.78 5.48 59.77
N ARG A 4 33.58 4.79 58.94
CA ARG A 4 33.31 3.42 58.42
C ARG A 4 33.60 2.35 59.51
N PRO A 5 33.08 1.12 59.37
CA PRO A 5 33.84 -0.01 58.77
C PRO A 5 32.93 -0.86 57.83
N GLY A 6 33.33 -1.77 56.92
CA GLY A 6 34.60 -2.42 56.57
C GLY A 6 34.37 -3.93 56.28
N GLY A 7 34.68 -4.40 55.05
CA GLY A 7 34.89 -5.83 54.63
C GLY A 7 33.65 -6.57 54.08
N CYS A 8 33.66 -7.42 53.03
CA CYS A 8 34.63 -8.09 52.12
C CYS A 8 33.86 -8.49 50.83
N ALA A 9 34.27 -8.18 49.59
CA ALA A 9 35.23 -8.85 48.69
C ALA A 9 34.77 -10.16 47.98
N SER A 10 34.45 -10.05 46.68
CA SER A 10 34.84 -10.94 45.54
C SER A 10 34.09 -10.46 44.27
N GLY A 11 34.74 -9.84 43.27
CA GLY A 11 35.37 -10.46 42.08
C GLY A 11 34.36 -10.48 40.91
N ALA A 12 34.53 -9.92 39.72
CA ALA A 12 35.68 -9.40 38.97
C ALA A 12 35.24 -8.28 38.00
N ARG A 13 36.21 -7.43 37.60
CA ARG A 13 36.08 -6.29 36.67
C ARG A 13 36.38 -6.69 35.23
N SER A 14 35.80 -5.96 34.27
CA SER A 14 36.52 -5.31 33.14
C SER A 14 35.51 -4.49 32.31
N SER A 15 35.40 -3.16 32.48
CA SER A 15 36.12 -2.12 31.74
C SER A 15 36.11 -2.28 30.21
N TRP A 16 35.21 -1.57 29.53
CA TRP A 16 35.46 -1.06 28.18
C TRP A 16 35.21 0.44 28.18
N GLY A 17 36.32 1.17 28.04
CA GLY A 17 36.33 2.62 27.94
C GLY A 17 35.80 3.08 26.58
N ALA A 18 35.13 4.23 26.62
CA ALA A 18 34.73 4.97 25.45
C ALA A 18 35.97 5.44 24.67
N VAL A 19 36.09 5.01 23.42
CA VAL A 19 36.94 5.66 22.42
C VAL A 19 36.02 6.23 21.35
N ARG A 20 35.97 7.56 21.27
CA ARG A 20 35.40 8.29 20.15
C ARG A 20 36.29 8.05 18.92
N ALA A 21 35.73 7.50 17.86
CA ALA A 21 36.34 7.48 16.53
C ALA A 21 35.36 8.08 15.51
N GLY A 22 35.81 9.09 14.77
CA GLY A 22 35.05 9.75 13.70
C GLY A 22 35.00 8.92 12.41
N PRO A 23 34.24 9.37 11.40
CA PRO A 23 33.82 8.56 10.25
C PRO A 23 34.90 8.50 9.15
N ALA A 24 36.08 7.96 9.48
CA ALA A 24 37.16 7.76 8.51
C ALA A 24 38.11 6.63 8.92
N GLN A 25 37.58 5.45 9.28
CA GLN A 25 38.40 4.24 9.50
C GLN A 25 37.55 2.96 9.49
N MET A 26 36.86 2.70 8.39
CA MET A 26 36.30 1.37 8.07
C MET A 26 36.36 1.13 6.55
N LEU A 27 37.59 1.03 6.03
CA LEU A 27 37.87 0.52 4.68
C LEU A 27 39.04 -0.46 4.77
N ALA A 28 38.84 -1.57 5.48
CA ALA A 28 39.75 -2.72 5.49
C ALA A 28 39.06 -3.97 6.06
N SER A 29 38.01 -4.45 5.42
CA SER A 29 37.56 -5.83 5.56
C SER A 29 36.85 -6.24 4.28
N GLY A 30 37.55 -7.02 3.44
CA GLY A 30 37.14 -7.41 2.10
C GLY A 30 35.93 -8.35 2.08
N VAL A 31 34.73 -7.78 2.18
CA VAL A 31 33.47 -8.45 1.87
C VAL A 31 32.83 -7.72 0.69
N ARG A 32 32.92 -8.31 -0.51
CA ARG A 32 32.21 -7.85 -1.71
C ARG A 32 30.78 -8.43 -1.69
N PRO A 33 29.72 -7.62 -1.84
CA PRO A 33 28.37 -8.17 -2.02
C PRO A 33 28.19 -8.70 -3.44
N TYR A 34 28.32 -10.02 -3.60
CA TYR A 34 27.77 -10.77 -4.73
C TYR A 34 26.25 -10.82 -4.57
N ILE A 35 25.49 -9.90 -5.19
CA ILE A 35 24.07 -9.98 -5.60
C ILE A 35 23.70 -8.61 -6.20
N VAL A 36 24.24 -8.28 -7.37
CA VAL A 36 23.69 -7.19 -8.21
C VAL A 36 23.71 -7.56 -9.71
N HIS A 37 24.44 -8.60 -10.11
CA HIS A 37 24.71 -8.85 -11.53
C HIS A 37 23.76 -9.81 -12.27
N ARG A 38 22.73 -10.39 -11.63
CA ARG A 38 21.85 -11.39 -12.29
C ARG A 38 20.40 -10.98 -12.54
N VAL A 39 20.00 -9.75 -12.19
CA VAL A 39 18.64 -9.25 -12.45
C VAL A 39 18.54 -8.48 -13.78
N ARG A 40 19.67 -8.00 -14.34
CA ARG A 40 19.67 -7.29 -15.64
C ARG A 40 19.53 -8.19 -16.87
N SER A 41 19.88 -9.47 -16.77
CA SER A 41 19.90 -10.40 -17.93
C SER A 41 18.56 -11.10 -18.20
N ALA A 42 17.60 -11.06 -17.28
CA ALA A 42 16.27 -11.68 -17.48
C ALA A 42 15.24 -10.71 -18.09
N TRP A 43 15.46 -9.40 -17.98
CA TRP A 43 14.55 -8.37 -18.52
C TRP A 43 14.85 -7.97 -19.97
N ALA A 44 16.04 -8.28 -20.48
CA ALA A 44 16.44 -7.99 -21.87
C ALA A 44 15.93 -9.04 -22.90
N ALA A 45 15.39 -10.18 -22.44
CA ALA A 45 14.97 -11.28 -23.32
C ALA A 45 13.46 -11.31 -23.61
N LEU A 46 12.67 -10.38 -23.05
CA LEU A 46 11.20 -10.32 -23.22
C LEU A 46 10.71 -9.09 -24.00
N SER A 47 11.62 -8.27 -24.52
CA SER A 47 11.30 -7.02 -25.22
C SER A 47 11.51 -7.08 -26.75
N HIS A 48 11.66 -8.27 -27.34
CA HIS A 48 11.78 -8.44 -28.80
C HIS A 48 10.77 -9.45 -29.34
N SER A 49 9.49 -9.05 -29.36
CA SER A 49 8.51 -9.56 -30.32
C SER A 49 7.47 -8.46 -30.56
N GLY A 50 7.78 -7.59 -31.52
CA GLY A 50 6.88 -6.54 -31.95
C GLY A 50 5.78 -7.10 -32.86
N MET A 51 4.54 -6.68 -32.62
CA MET A 51 3.52 -6.46 -33.66
C MET A 51 2.72 -5.21 -33.26
N GLY A 52 2.70 -4.24 -34.18
CA GLY A 52 1.95 -2.98 -34.08
C GLY A 52 0.46 -3.13 -34.46
N PRO A 53 -0.28 -2.01 -34.50
CA PRO A 53 -1.70 -1.96 -34.14
C PRO A 53 -2.67 -2.01 -35.33
N GLY A 54 -3.90 -2.46 -35.06
CA GLY A 54 -5.05 -2.18 -35.94
C GLY A 54 -6.23 -3.15 -35.75
N ALA A 55 -7.33 -2.66 -35.17
CA ALA A 55 -8.72 -2.87 -35.62
C ALA A 55 -9.72 -2.74 -34.45
N THR A 56 -10.60 -1.76 -34.60
CA THR A 56 -11.83 -1.50 -33.84
C THR A 56 -12.87 -2.62 -34.01
N ALA A 57 -13.60 -2.98 -32.95
CA ALA A 57 -15.05 -3.30 -33.01
C ALA A 57 -15.65 -3.65 -31.63
N GLY A 58 -16.77 -2.97 -31.30
CA GLY A 58 -18.01 -3.63 -30.91
C GLY A 58 -18.23 -4.02 -29.44
N ALA A 59 -18.89 -3.13 -28.70
CA ALA A 59 -19.59 -3.49 -27.47
C ALA A 59 -20.78 -4.43 -27.78
N GLY A 60 -20.89 -5.50 -27.00
CA GLY A 60 -22.04 -6.41 -27.02
C GLY A 60 -22.21 -7.08 -25.66
N HIS A 61 -23.21 -6.62 -24.90
CA HIS A 61 -23.68 -7.24 -23.66
C HIS A 61 -24.15 -8.68 -23.93
N MET A 62 -23.64 -9.66 -23.18
CA MET A 62 -24.39 -10.88 -22.88
C MET A 62 -24.20 -11.34 -21.43
N SER A 63 -25.34 -11.63 -20.83
CA SER A 63 -25.61 -12.10 -19.47
C SER A 63 -24.99 -13.47 -19.18
N ASN A 64 -24.34 -13.61 -18.01
CA ASN A 64 -23.93 -14.91 -17.48
C ASN A 64 -25.02 -15.49 -16.58
N SER A 65 -25.75 -16.50 -17.08
CA SER A 65 -26.40 -17.51 -16.27
C SER A 65 -25.58 -18.80 -16.36
N TRP A 66 -25.08 -19.29 -15.22
CA TRP A 66 -24.37 -20.57 -15.13
C TRP A 66 -25.27 -21.57 -14.42
N SER A 67 -25.72 -22.59 -15.15
CA SER A 67 -26.33 -23.80 -14.61
C SER A 67 -25.43 -25.01 -14.90
N ALA A 68 -25.35 -25.89 -13.90
CA ALA A 68 -24.42 -27.00 -13.80
C ALA A 68 -24.69 -28.14 -14.80
N GLY A 69 -23.63 -28.72 -15.36
CA GLY A 69 -23.68 -29.96 -16.13
C GLY A 69 -22.42 -30.80 -15.91
N ARG A 70 -22.59 -31.99 -15.32
CA ARG A 70 -21.54 -33.01 -15.13
C ARG A 70 -21.15 -33.61 -16.48
N LEU A 71 -19.85 -33.82 -16.71
CA LEU A 71 -19.36 -34.62 -17.85
C LEU A 71 -18.62 -35.85 -17.34
N ALA A 72 -19.10 -37.01 -17.80
CA ALA A 72 -18.52 -38.32 -17.62
C ALA A 72 -17.44 -38.60 -18.68
N ALA A 73 -16.46 -39.43 -18.31
CA ALA A 73 -15.30 -39.80 -19.12
C ALA A 73 -15.60 -40.92 -20.14
N GLY A 74 -14.93 -40.86 -21.29
CA GLY A 74 -14.77 -41.95 -22.26
C GLY A 74 -13.40 -41.86 -22.96
N PRO A 75 -12.77 -42.96 -23.36
CA PRO A 75 -11.33 -43.02 -23.63
C PRO A 75 -10.97 -42.76 -25.11
N CYS A 76 -9.87 -42.03 -25.36
CA CYS A 76 -9.27 -41.88 -26.69
C CYS A 76 -7.93 -42.64 -26.76
N ARG A 77 -7.83 -43.56 -27.72
CA ARG A 77 -6.58 -44.08 -28.29
C ARG A 77 -6.15 -43.15 -29.44
N ALA A 78 -4.85 -42.86 -29.54
CA ALA A 78 -4.28 -42.24 -30.74
C ALA A 78 -3.10 -43.09 -31.25
N SER A 79 -3.21 -43.50 -32.52
CA SER A 79 -2.16 -44.07 -33.35
C SER A 79 -1.42 -42.97 -34.10
N VAL A 80 -0.11 -43.10 -34.25
CA VAL A 80 0.74 -42.20 -35.05
C VAL A 80 1.02 -42.85 -36.39
N ALA A 81 0.78 -42.11 -37.48
CA ALA A 81 1.09 -42.52 -38.86
C ALA A 81 2.32 -41.77 -39.38
N SER A 82 3.12 -42.46 -40.17
CA SER A 82 4.35 -42.01 -40.84
C SER A 82 4.08 -41.52 -42.26
N SER A 83 4.89 -40.58 -42.76
CA SER A 83 5.38 -40.56 -44.15
C SER A 83 6.59 -39.63 -44.33
N THR A 84 7.44 -40.05 -45.26
CA THR A 84 8.83 -39.68 -45.60
C THR A 84 8.99 -38.51 -46.56
N THR A 85 10.15 -37.83 -46.56
CA THR A 85 11.05 -37.57 -47.74
C THR A 85 12.28 -36.72 -47.35
N GLY A 86 13.49 -37.05 -47.89
CA GLY A 86 14.64 -36.13 -47.92
C GLY A 86 16.04 -36.70 -47.64
N THR A 87 16.67 -37.25 -48.68
CA THR A 87 18.10 -37.40 -49.07
C THR A 87 19.25 -37.31 -48.04
N VAL A 88 20.13 -38.34 -48.08
CA VAL A 88 21.37 -38.53 -47.31
C VAL A 88 22.59 -38.02 -48.10
N VAL A 89 23.51 -37.31 -47.43
CA VAL A 89 24.91 -37.11 -47.86
C VAL A 89 25.82 -37.63 -46.74
N GLN A 90 26.76 -38.52 -47.10
CA GLN A 90 27.78 -39.08 -46.20
C GLN A 90 29.04 -38.23 -46.21
N GLU A 91 29.64 -38.00 -45.03
CA GLU A 91 31.09 -37.82 -44.85
C GLU A 91 31.50 -38.39 -43.48
N GLN A 92 32.63 -39.12 -43.46
CA GLN A 92 33.14 -39.89 -42.31
C GLN A 92 34.00 -39.05 -41.35
N PRO A 93 34.10 -39.42 -40.06
CA PRO A 93 35.19 -39.01 -39.18
C PRO A 93 36.24 -40.12 -38.95
N PRO A 94 37.46 -39.76 -38.48
CA PRO A 94 38.68 -40.55 -38.62
C PRO A 94 38.99 -41.49 -37.44
N SER A 95 40.00 -42.32 -37.69
CA SER A 95 40.57 -43.44 -36.91
C SER A 95 41.48 -43.07 -35.72
N SER A 96 41.82 -44.12 -34.93
CA SER A 96 42.86 -44.27 -33.87
C SER A 96 42.45 -43.76 -32.46
N GLU A 97 42.63 -44.45 -31.33
CA GLU A 97 43.57 -45.51 -30.93
C GLU A 97 43.11 -46.20 -29.61
N THR A 98 43.32 -47.53 -29.50
CA THR A 98 43.41 -48.45 -28.33
C THR A 98 42.37 -48.46 -27.16
N PRO A 99 41.75 -49.63 -26.87
CA PRO A 99 40.95 -49.83 -25.65
C PRO A 99 41.82 -50.25 -24.45
N ALA A 100 41.64 -49.56 -23.31
CA ALA A 100 42.10 -50.02 -22.00
C ALA A 100 41.13 -51.08 -21.42
N ALA A 101 41.70 -52.06 -20.73
CA ALA A 101 41.11 -53.33 -20.32
C ALA A 101 39.69 -53.27 -19.69
N GLU A 102 38.82 -54.19 -20.12
CA GLU A 102 37.56 -54.51 -19.45
C GLU A 102 37.82 -55.01 -18.03
N HIS A 103 37.40 -54.24 -17.03
CA HIS A 103 37.26 -54.70 -15.66
C HIS A 103 35.90 -55.41 -15.54
N GLN A 104 35.90 -56.74 -15.59
CA GLN A 104 34.70 -57.52 -15.29
C GLN A 104 34.30 -57.27 -13.82
N PRO A 105 33.06 -56.85 -13.52
CA PRO A 105 32.60 -56.75 -12.14
C PRO A 105 32.49 -58.16 -11.55
N ALA A 106 33.06 -58.34 -10.36
CA ALA A 106 32.95 -59.57 -9.58
C ALA A 106 31.47 -59.91 -9.33
N PRO A 107 31.07 -61.19 -9.34
CA PRO A 107 29.70 -61.57 -9.07
C PRO A 107 29.29 -61.15 -7.66
N CYS A 108 28.14 -60.47 -7.54
CA CYS A 108 27.51 -60.15 -6.26
C CYS A 108 27.44 -61.42 -5.39
N GLN A 109 28.09 -61.37 -4.23
CA GLN A 109 27.87 -62.40 -3.21
C GLN A 109 26.41 -62.32 -2.75
N ALA A 110 25.80 -63.50 -2.60
CA ALA A 110 24.42 -63.66 -2.18
C ALA A 110 24.12 -62.87 -0.89
N GLU A 111 22.96 -62.21 -0.87
CA GLU A 111 22.47 -61.51 0.31
C GLU A 111 22.42 -62.43 1.54
N PRO A 112 22.72 -61.92 2.74
CA PRO A 112 22.49 -62.68 3.96
C PRO A 112 20.99 -62.94 4.07
N THR A 113 20.61 -64.22 4.09
CA THR A 113 19.23 -64.64 4.34
C THR A 113 18.81 -64.12 5.71
N LEU A 114 18.00 -63.05 5.71
CA LEU A 114 17.28 -62.61 6.90
C LEU A 114 16.46 -63.78 7.41
N GLY A 115 16.81 -64.26 8.61
CA GLY A 115 16.13 -65.36 9.27
C GLY A 115 14.62 -65.11 9.34
N ALA A 116 13.86 -66.19 9.13
CA ALA A 116 12.41 -66.24 9.26
C ALA A 116 11.98 -65.82 10.67
N GLY A 117 11.75 -64.51 10.85
CA GLY A 117 11.37 -63.91 12.12
C GLY A 117 11.11 -62.40 12.07
N ALA A 118 11.23 -61.75 10.90
CA ALA A 118 10.79 -60.38 10.74
C ALA A 118 9.26 -60.38 10.58
N ALA A 119 8.55 -59.86 11.58
CA ALA A 119 7.12 -59.62 11.49
C ALA A 119 6.81 -58.86 10.19
N ALA A 120 6.07 -59.49 9.28
CA ALA A 120 5.61 -58.85 8.07
C ALA A 120 4.84 -57.59 8.45
N TRP A 121 5.27 -56.42 7.96
CA TRP A 121 4.52 -55.18 8.12
C TRP A 121 3.09 -55.45 7.65
N PRO A 122 2.06 -55.15 8.45
CA PRO A 122 0.68 -55.38 8.03
C PRO A 122 0.47 -54.66 6.70
N LYS A 123 0.08 -55.40 5.66
CA LYS A 123 -0.30 -54.83 4.37
C LYS A 123 -1.56 -53.99 4.60
N GLN A 124 -1.39 -52.72 4.96
CA GLN A 124 -2.48 -51.76 4.89
C GLN A 124 -2.81 -51.55 3.42
N GLU A 125 -3.98 -52.03 2.99
CA GLU A 125 -4.50 -51.71 1.67
C GLU A 125 -4.83 -50.21 1.62
N LEU A 126 -4.13 -49.48 0.76
CA LEU A 126 -4.43 -48.07 0.51
C LEU A 126 -5.80 -47.96 -0.20
N PRO A 127 -6.68 -47.03 0.22
CA PRO A 127 -7.96 -46.84 -0.44
C PRO A 127 -7.76 -46.44 -1.91
N LYS A 128 -8.69 -46.85 -2.78
CA LYS A 128 -8.63 -46.56 -4.23
C LYS A 128 -8.67 -45.06 -4.55
N ASN A 129 -9.34 -44.27 -3.71
CA ASN A 129 -9.48 -42.83 -3.86
C ASN A 129 -8.86 -42.11 -2.65
N PHE A 130 -8.24 -40.96 -2.90
CA PHE A 130 -7.72 -40.08 -1.85
C PHE A 130 -8.80 -39.13 -1.35
N GLU A 131 -9.18 -39.26 -0.08
CA GLU A 131 -10.18 -38.40 0.57
C GLU A 131 -9.49 -37.19 1.24
N ALA A 132 -9.22 -36.14 0.45
CA ALA A 132 -8.49 -34.96 0.90
C ALA A 132 -9.10 -34.28 2.14
N ALA A 133 -10.44 -34.20 2.20
CA ALA A 133 -11.16 -33.55 3.28
C ALA A 133 -10.91 -34.17 4.67
N THR A 134 -10.61 -35.47 4.72
CA THR A 134 -10.31 -36.18 5.98
C THR A 134 -8.81 -36.35 6.19
N ALA A 135 -8.05 -36.54 5.11
CA ALA A 135 -6.61 -36.76 5.19
C ALA A 135 -5.83 -35.49 5.55
N GLU A 136 -6.11 -34.35 4.91
CA GLU A 136 -5.31 -33.12 5.07
C GLU A 136 -5.33 -32.56 6.50
N PRO A 137 -6.49 -32.41 7.18
CA PRO A 137 -6.51 -31.89 8.56
C PRO A 137 -5.74 -32.79 9.52
N ARG A 138 -5.86 -34.12 9.36
CA ARG A 138 -5.16 -35.11 10.18
C ARG A 138 -3.65 -35.04 9.99
N ILE A 139 -3.18 -34.95 8.74
CA ILE A 139 -1.75 -34.86 8.41
C ILE A 139 -1.15 -33.56 8.94
N TYR A 140 -1.86 -32.44 8.74
CA TYR A 140 -1.39 -31.13 9.18
C TYR A 140 -1.28 -31.07 10.71
N ALA A 141 -2.30 -31.54 11.42
CA ALA A 141 -2.28 -31.60 12.88
C ALA A 141 -1.10 -32.44 13.40
N TRP A 142 -0.78 -33.55 12.73
CA TRP A 142 0.39 -34.36 13.05
C TRP A 142 1.70 -33.58 12.83
N TRP A 143 1.89 -32.93 11.67
CA TRP A 143 3.11 -32.15 11.40
C TRP A 143 3.35 -31.05 12.43
N GLU A 144 2.27 -30.35 12.81
CA GLU A 144 2.34 -29.28 13.79
C GLU A 144 2.69 -29.82 15.18
N GLN A 145 2.04 -30.89 15.63
CA GLN A 145 2.30 -31.51 16.94
C GLN A 145 3.75 -32.01 17.06
N GLN A 146 4.34 -32.49 15.96
CA GLN A 146 5.74 -32.91 15.93
C GLN A 146 6.74 -31.74 15.81
N GLY A 147 6.25 -30.50 15.65
CA GLY A 147 7.11 -29.32 15.54
C GLY A 147 7.93 -29.24 14.25
N TYR A 148 7.52 -29.93 13.17
CA TYR A 148 8.28 -29.99 11.91
C TYR A 148 8.43 -28.66 11.18
N PHE A 149 7.64 -27.65 11.55
CA PHE A 149 7.72 -26.32 10.97
C PHE A 149 8.87 -25.48 11.54
N LYS A 150 9.42 -25.90 12.69
CA LYS A 150 10.47 -25.18 13.40
C LYS A 150 11.84 -25.42 12.78
N PRO A 151 12.76 -24.43 12.86
CA PRO A 151 14.16 -24.64 12.52
C PRO A 151 14.76 -25.71 13.45
N GLN A 152 15.47 -26.71 12.91
CA GLN A 152 15.99 -27.83 13.72
C GLN A 152 17.36 -27.51 14.34
N ALA A 153 17.57 -27.89 15.60
CA ALA A 153 18.80 -27.61 16.34
C ALA A 153 20.05 -28.33 15.79
N SER A 154 19.91 -29.50 15.17
CA SER A 154 20.98 -30.20 14.45
C SER A 154 21.48 -29.44 13.22
N ALA A 155 20.70 -28.45 12.76
CA ALA A 155 21.02 -27.52 11.69
C ALA A 155 21.49 -26.15 12.21
N ALA A 156 21.94 -26.03 13.47
CA ALA A 156 22.43 -24.76 14.02
C ALA A 156 23.67 -24.22 13.27
N SER A 157 24.43 -25.10 12.61
CA SER A 157 25.53 -24.72 11.69
C SER A 157 25.09 -24.56 10.24
N ALA A 158 23.83 -24.88 9.91
CA ALA A 158 23.30 -24.75 8.55
C ALA A 158 22.96 -23.29 8.25
N GLU A 159 23.11 -22.93 6.97
CA GLU A 159 22.82 -21.59 6.50
C GLU A 159 21.33 -21.25 6.72
N PRO A 160 21.01 -20.07 7.31
CA PRO A 160 19.63 -19.69 7.59
C PRO A 160 18.90 -19.27 6.31
N PHE A 161 17.65 -19.71 6.19
CA PHE A 161 16.74 -19.26 5.14
C PHE A 161 15.46 -18.73 5.77
N VAL A 162 15.31 -17.40 5.83
CA VAL A 162 14.23 -16.77 6.59
C VAL A 162 13.27 -16.03 5.66
N ILE A 163 11.97 -16.29 5.83
CA ILE A 163 10.90 -15.50 5.22
C ILE A 163 10.05 -14.91 6.34
N SER A 164 9.84 -13.59 6.31
CA SER A 164 8.77 -12.95 7.08
C SER A 164 7.50 -12.99 6.23
N MET A 165 6.42 -13.60 6.74
CA MET A 165 5.13 -13.56 6.06
C MET A 165 4.64 -12.10 6.02
N PRO A 166 4.24 -11.55 4.85
CA PRO A 166 3.48 -10.31 4.79
C PRO A 166 2.22 -10.49 5.63
N PRO A 167 2.09 -9.76 6.75
CA PRO A 167 1.02 -10.03 7.69
C PRO A 167 -0.33 -9.63 7.07
N PRO A 168 -1.29 -10.55 6.87
CA PRO A 168 -2.63 -10.19 6.41
C PRO A 168 -3.34 -9.28 7.41
N ASN A 169 -4.12 -8.33 6.88
CA ASN A 169 -4.90 -7.37 7.64
C ASN A 169 -6.07 -8.07 8.37
N VAL A 170 -6.34 -7.70 9.62
CA VAL A 170 -7.46 -8.24 10.42
C VAL A 170 -8.80 -7.61 10.04
N THR A 171 -9.09 -7.53 8.74
CA THR A 171 -10.28 -6.90 8.16
C THR A 171 -11.33 -7.90 7.68
N GLY A 172 -11.11 -9.20 7.88
CA GLY A 172 -12.05 -10.24 7.47
C GLY A 172 -11.37 -11.57 7.12
N ARG A 173 -11.96 -12.30 6.17
CA ARG A 173 -11.44 -13.59 5.68
C ARG A 173 -10.44 -13.41 4.54
N LEU A 174 -9.51 -14.35 4.44
CA LEU A 174 -8.57 -14.43 3.32
C LEU A 174 -9.28 -14.75 2.00
N HIS A 175 -8.69 -14.26 0.91
CA HIS A 175 -9.12 -14.47 -0.49
C HIS A 175 -8.03 -15.13 -1.33
N MET A 176 -8.31 -15.46 -2.59
CA MET A 176 -7.38 -16.19 -3.47
C MET A 176 -5.99 -15.57 -3.63
N GLY A 177 -5.89 -14.23 -3.63
CA GLY A 177 -4.58 -13.56 -3.59
C GLY A 177 -3.71 -13.98 -2.40
N HIS A 178 -4.28 -14.09 -1.20
CA HIS A 178 -3.56 -14.58 -0.01
C HIS A 178 -3.12 -16.04 -0.17
N ALA A 179 -3.99 -16.89 -0.71
CA ALA A 179 -3.67 -18.29 -0.96
C ALA A 179 -2.50 -18.44 -1.94
N MET A 180 -2.46 -17.62 -3.00
CA MET A 180 -1.36 -17.61 -3.96
C MET A 180 -0.02 -17.23 -3.30
N PHE A 181 0.02 -16.14 -2.54
CA PHE A 181 1.25 -15.71 -1.86
C PHE A 181 1.72 -16.70 -0.79
N ALA A 182 0.80 -17.20 0.04
CA ALA A 182 1.13 -18.19 1.07
C ALA A 182 1.68 -19.48 0.45
N THR A 183 1.09 -19.95 -0.65
CA THR A 183 1.55 -21.15 -1.36
C THR A 183 2.97 -20.96 -1.90
N LEU A 184 3.27 -19.81 -2.51
CA LEU A 184 4.61 -19.54 -3.05
C LEU A 184 5.67 -19.53 -1.95
N GLN A 185 5.39 -18.86 -0.83
CA GLN A 185 6.29 -18.82 0.33
C GLN A 185 6.50 -20.21 0.94
N ASP A 186 5.43 -20.99 1.05
CA ASP A 186 5.49 -22.35 1.61
C ASP A 186 6.35 -23.28 0.73
N VAL A 187 6.22 -23.20 -0.60
CA VAL A 187 7.08 -23.96 -1.53
C VAL A 187 8.56 -23.60 -1.33
N MET A 188 8.88 -22.32 -1.18
CA MET A 188 10.25 -21.86 -0.93
C MET A 188 10.79 -22.40 0.39
N ILE A 189 10.00 -22.32 1.46
CA ILE A 189 10.37 -22.79 2.80
C ILE A 189 10.57 -24.30 2.84
N ARG A 190 9.65 -25.07 2.27
CA ARG A 190 9.78 -26.53 2.18
C ARG A 190 11.01 -26.92 1.38
N THR A 191 11.25 -26.28 0.24
CA THR A 191 12.43 -26.54 -0.59
C THR A 191 13.72 -26.22 0.16
N ALA A 192 13.78 -25.10 0.88
CA ALA A 192 14.94 -24.74 1.69
C ALA A 192 15.17 -25.77 2.81
N ARG A 193 14.12 -26.14 3.54
CA ARG A 193 14.18 -27.17 4.60
C ARG A 193 14.67 -28.52 4.04
N MET A 194 14.18 -28.93 2.87
CA MET A 194 14.60 -30.16 2.19
C MET A 194 16.05 -30.12 1.68
N ARG A 195 16.59 -28.93 1.41
CA ARG A 195 18.01 -28.73 1.05
C ARG A 195 18.94 -28.70 2.27
N GLY A 196 18.40 -28.91 3.47
CA GLY A 196 19.15 -28.87 4.72
C GLY A 196 19.44 -27.46 5.23
N LEU A 197 18.81 -26.41 4.68
CA LEU A 197 18.91 -25.06 5.20
C LEU A 197 18.08 -24.90 6.47
N ASN A 198 18.50 -23.99 7.35
CA ASN A 198 17.76 -23.67 8.56
C ASN A 198 16.59 -22.73 8.23
N ALA A 199 15.51 -23.31 7.71
CA ALA A 199 14.38 -22.57 7.17
C ALA A 199 13.42 -22.08 8.27
N LEU A 200 13.20 -20.77 8.37
CA LEU A 200 12.25 -20.13 9.27
C LEU A 200 11.24 -19.32 8.48
N TRP A 201 9.96 -19.60 8.67
CA TRP A 201 8.87 -18.77 8.16
C TRP A 201 8.08 -18.21 9.32
N VAL A 202 8.18 -16.89 9.53
CA VAL A 202 7.53 -16.21 10.66
C VAL A 202 6.14 -15.76 10.24
N PRO A 203 5.06 -16.29 10.85
CA PRO A 203 3.70 -15.83 10.58
C PRO A 203 3.38 -14.58 11.40
N GLY A 204 2.40 -13.81 10.93
CA GLY A 204 1.84 -12.72 11.71
C GLY A 204 0.61 -12.10 11.07
N THR A 205 -0.05 -11.21 11.80
CA THR A 205 -1.25 -10.49 11.33
C THR A 205 -1.09 -8.99 11.59
N ASP A 206 -1.73 -8.18 10.76
CA ASP A 206 -1.65 -6.72 10.84
C ASP A 206 -2.96 -6.10 11.34
N HIS A 207 -2.87 -5.26 12.37
CA HIS A 207 -3.95 -4.43 12.87
C HIS A 207 -4.56 -3.50 11.80
N ALA A 208 -3.80 -3.15 10.75
CA ALA A 208 -4.26 -2.40 9.58
C ALA A 208 -4.95 -1.05 9.87
N GLY A 209 -4.68 -0.45 11.05
CA GLY A 209 -5.15 0.86 11.51
C GLY A 209 -6.52 1.29 10.96
N ILE A 210 -6.48 2.18 9.96
CA ILE A 210 -7.63 2.82 9.32
C ILE A 210 -8.62 1.82 8.69
N ALA A 211 -8.13 0.71 8.14
CA ALA A 211 -8.96 -0.30 7.51
C ALA A 211 -9.79 -1.06 8.55
N THR A 212 -9.16 -1.47 9.66
CA THR A 212 -9.87 -2.13 10.77
C THR A 212 -10.84 -1.19 11.44
N GLN A 213 -10.44 0.06 11.71
CA GLN A 213 -11.35 1.08 12.24
C GLN A 213 -12.59 1.22 11.38
N SER A 214 -12.43 1.34 10.06
CA SER A 214 -13.55 1.53 9.12
C SER A 214 -14.51 0.34 9.10
N VAL A 215 -14.00 -0.89 9.18
CA VAL A 215 -14.84 -2.09 9.21
C VAL A 215 -15.64 -2.16 10.53
N VAL A 216 -14.99 -1.88 11.66
CA VAL A 216 -15.66 -1.86 12.98
C VAL A 216 -16.68 -0.72 13.06
N GLU A 217 -16.39 0.46 12.53
CA GLU A 217 -17.35 1.57 12.45
C GLU A 217 -18.58 1.21 11.62
N LYS A 218 -18.41 0.51 10.50
CA LYS A 218 -19.53 0.04 9.67
C LYS A 218 -20.40 -0.98 10.41
N MET A 219 -19.79 -1.90 11.14
CA MET A 219 -20.52 -2.85 11.99
C MET A 219 -21.32 -2.11 13.08
N LEU A 220 -20.71 -1.13 13.74
CA LEU A 220 -21.39 -0.32 14.76
C LEU A 220 -22.57 0.47 14.18
N ALA A 221 -22.39 1.06 12.99
CA ALA A 221 -23.46 1.79 12.31
C ALA A 221 -24.66 0.88 11.98
N GLN A 222 -24.42 -0.37 11.58
CA GLN A 222 -25.48 -1.37 11.37
C GLN A 222 -26.23 -1.74 12.66
N GLN A 223 -25.58 -1.58 13.81
CA GLN A 223 -26.17 -1.79 15.14
C GLN A 223 -26.79 -0.51 15.72
N GLY A 224 -26.85 0.58 14.95
CA GLY A 224 -27.39 1.86 15.40
C GLY A 224 -26.47 2.63 16.36
N SER A 225 -25.17 2.28 16.41
CA SER A 225 -24.16 2.95 17.24
C SER A 225 -23.11 3.65 16.38
N SER A 226 -22.20 4.42 17.00
CA SER A 226 -21.10 5.10 16.32
C SER A 226 -19.85 5.16 17.20
N ARG A 227 -18.67 5.31 16.56
CA ARG A 227 -17.39 5.48 17.27
C ARG A 227 -17.43 6.65 18.26
N LEU A 228 -17.97 7.79 17.82
CA LEU A 228 -18.05 8.99 18.65
C LEU A 228 -19.02 8.80 19.82
N GLY A 229 -20.14 8.09 19.61
CA GLY A 229 -21.11 7.81 20.65
C GLY A 229 -20.62 6.84 21.74
N LEU A 230 -19.77 5.87 21.38
CA LEU A 230 -19.20 4.91 22.34
C LEU A 230 -18.06 5.49 23.20
N GLY A 231 -17.32 6.46 22.66
CA GLY A 231 -16.08 6.93 23.26
C GLY A 231 -14.90 5.96 23.05
N ARG A 232 -13.70 6.47 23.32
CA ARG A 232 -12.43 5.81 22.93
C ARG A 232 -12.25 4.42 23.53
N GLN A 233 -12.37 4.28 24.85
CA GLN A 233 -12.07 3.01 25.54
C GLN A 233 -13.02 1.89 25.11
N ALA A 234 -14.33 2.18 25.02
CA ALA A 234 -15.32 1.20 24.59
C ALA A 234 -15.12 0.82 23.12
N PHE A 235 -14.76 1.78 22.27
CA PHE A 235 -14.42 1.50 20.87
C PHE A 235 -13.18 0.63 20.73
N GLU A 236 -12.09 0.94 21.44
CA GLU A 236 -10.87 0.12 21.44
C GLU A 236 -11.16 -1.32 21.89
N ALA A 237 -11.96 -1.51 22.93
CA ALA A 237 -12.39 -2.85 23.37
C ALA A 237 -13.14 -3.61 22.26
N LYS A 238 -14.01 -2.93 21.49
CA LYS A 238 -14.70 -3.53 20.34
C LYS A 238 -13.76 -3.90 19.20
N VAL A 239 -12.72 -3.11 18.95
CA VAL A 239 -11.68 -3.43 17.95
C VAL A 239 -10.89 -4.68 18.37
N TRP A 240 -10.57 -4.82 19.67
CA TRP A 240 -9.92 -6.03 20.18
C TRP A 240 -10.82 -7.27 20.12
N GLU A 241 -12.12 -7.12 20.40
CA GLU A 241 -13.12 -8.19 20.23
C GLU A 241 -13.17 -8.65 18.77
N TRP A 242 -13.22 -7.70 17.83
CA TRP A 242 -13.14 -7.96 16.40
C TRP A 242 -11.86 -8.72 16.04
N LYS A 243 -10.70 -8.28 16.53
CA LYS A 243 -9.42 -8.97 16.31
C LYS A 243 -9.47 -10.42 16.80
N GLY A 244 -10.05 -10.66 17.98
CA GLY A 244 -10.19 -12.00 18.54
C GLY A 244 -11.01 -12.94 17.64
N GLN A 245 -12.12 -12.44 17.12
CA GLN A 245 -13.01 -13.21 16.23
C GLN A 245 -12.37 -13.47 14.86
N TYR A 246 -11.84 -12.42 14.21
CA TYR A 246 -11.38 -12.51 12.81
C TYR A 246 -9.92 -12.94 12.66
N GLY A 247 -9.05 -12.64 13.62
CA GLY A 247 -7.67 -13.12 13.62
C GLY A 247 -7.60 -14.65 13.64
N GLY A 248 -8.52 -15.30 14.38
CA GLY A 248 -8.62 -16.76 14.41
C GLY A 248 -8.92 -17.37 13.03
N PHE A 249 -9.81 -16.75 12.25
CA PHE A 249 -10.15 -17.24 10.90
C PHE A 249 -8.97 -17.18 9.94
N ILE A 250 -8.15 -16.13 10.00
CA ILE A 250 -6.97 -15.98 9.15
C ILE A 250 -6.00 -17.15 9.40
N THR A 251 -5.69 -17.40 10.68
CA THR A 251 -4.80 -18.49 11.09
C THR A 251 -5.39 -19.84 10.71
N GLU A 252 -6.69 -20.07 10.91
CA GLU A 252 -7.37 -21.31 10.49
C GLU A 252 -7.29 -21.52 8.97
N GLN A 253 -7.49 -20.48 8.16
CA GLN A 253 -7.41 -20.56 6.71
C GLN A 253 -6.00 -20.89 6.22
N LEU A 254 -4.96 -20.28 6.80
CA LEU A 254 -3.56 -20.59 6.48
C LEU A 254 -3.18 -22.02 6.87
N ARG A 255 -3.65 -22.49 8.04
CA ARG A 255 -3.49 -23.89 8.48
C ARG A 255 -4.19 -24.84 7.53
N ARG A 256 -5.41 -24.52 7.11
CA ARG A 256 -6.19 -25.32 6.16
C ARG A 256 -5.53 -25.41 4.78
N LEU A 257 -4.85 -24.35 4.35
CA LEU A 257 -4.01 -24.34 3.14
C LEU A 257 -2.74 -25.17 3.27
N GLY A 258 -2.34 -25.55 4.49
CA GLY A 258 -1.15 -26.34 4.76
C GLY A 258 0.13 -25.52 4.96
N ALA A 259 0.04 -24.25 5.33
CA ALA A 259 1.21 -23.39 5.54
C ALA A 259 2.17 -23.96 6.61
N SER A 260 3.42 -24.23 6.24
CA SER A 260 4.44 -24.80 7.15
C SER A 260 5.26 -23.77 7.93
N CYS A 261 4.59 -22.72 8.42
CA CYS A 261 5.19 -21.65 9.22
C CYS A 261 5.30 -21.98 10.71
N ASP A 262 6.17 -21.25 11.41
CA ASP A 262 6.43 -21.43 12.84
C ASP A 262 5.39 -20.67 13.68
N TRP A 263 4.28 -21.33 13.99
CA TRP A 263 3.17 -20.76 14.75
C TRP A 263 3.53 -20.32 16.17
N ASP A 264 4.58 -20.89 16.79
CA ASP A 264 5.07 -20.43 18.10
C ASP A 264 5.61 -18.99 18.04
N ARG A 265 6.02 -18.56 16.84
CA ARG A 265 6.56 -17.22 16.58
C ARG A 265 5.55 -16.31 15.92
N GLU A 266 4.26 -16.62 15.99
CA GLU A 266 3.22 -15.73 15.49
C GLU A 266 3.34 -14.34 16.14
N ARG A 267 3.21 -13.31 15.32
CA ARG A 267 3.28 -11.91 15.73
C ARG A 267 2.03 -11.15 15.34
N PHE A 268 1.72 -10.12 16.10
CA PHE A 268 0.65 -9.19 15.80
C PHE A 268 1.19 -7.77 15.93
N THR A 269 0.90 -6.89 14.99
CA THR A 269 1.56 -5.57 14.95
C THR A 269 1.33 -4.68 16.17
N LEU A 270 0.31 -4.95 16.99
CA LEU A 270 0.10 -4.30 18.31
C LEU A 270 0.51 -5.17 19.50
N ASP A 271 1.26 -6.25 19.29
CA ASP A 271 1.89 -6.97 20.39
C ASP A 271 2.99 -6.11 21.04
N GLN A 272 3.34 -6.45 22.28
CA GLN A 272 4.26 -5.64 23.08
C GLN A 272 5.63 -5.50 22.38
N GLY A 273 6.18 -6.60 21.85
CA GLY A 273 7.51 -6.60 21.26
C GLY A 273 7.60 -5.77 19.98
N LEU A 274 6.60 -5.84 19.09
CA LEU A 274 6.55 -5.00 17.89
C LEU A 274 6.23 -3.55 18.22
N SER A 275 5.39 -3.28 19.23
CA SER A 275 5.10 -1.92 19.69
C SER A 275 6.37 -1.24 20.23
N GLU A 276 7.17 -1.94 21.05
CA GLU A 276 8.47 -1.47 21.53
C GLU A 276 9.44 -1.20 20.37
N ALA A 277 9.46 -2.08 19.35
CA ALA A 277 10.28 -1.89 18.16
C ALA A 277 9.90 -0.64 17.35
N VAL A 278 8.60 -0.33 17.24
CA VAL A 278 8.11 0.91 16.60
C VAL A 278 8.54 2.14 17.39
N VAL A 279 8.46 2.11 18.72
CA VAL A 279 8.92 3.20 19.59
C VAL A 279 10.43 3.44 19.43
N GLU A 280 11.24 2.37 19.45
CA GLU A 280 12.69 2.46 19.22
C GLU A 280 12.99 3.04 17.83
N ALA A 281 12.29 2.58 16.78
CA ALA A 281 12.47 3.12 15.43
C ALA A 281 12.12 4.61 15.37
N PHE A 282 11.03 5.03 16.01
CA PHE A 282 10.62 6.43 16.09
C PHE A 282 11.69 7.28 16.79
N VAL A 283 12.12 6.90 18.00
CA VAL A 283 13.14 7.63 18.77
C VAL A 283 14.44 7.74 17.98
N ARG A 284 14.89 6.65 17.35
CA ARG A 284 16.12 6.64 16.55
C ARG A 284 16.04 7.55 15.32
N LEU A 285 14.88 7.63 14.66
CA LEU A 285 14.66 8.52 13.52
C LEU A 285 14.55 9.99 13.97
N TYR A 286 13.94 10.22 15.13
CA TYR A 286 13.88 11.54 15.76
C TYR A 286 15.27 12.06 16.16
N ASP A 287 16.08 11.23 16.82
CA ASP A 287 17.45 11.58 17.23
C ASP A 287 18.37 11.88 16.03
N LYS A 288 18.07 11.29 14.86
CA LYS A 288 18.74 11.59 13.59
C LYS A 288 18.25 12.87 12.91
N GLY A 289 17.26 13.56 13.46
CA GLY A 289 16.63 14.74 12.87
C GLY A 289 15.75 14.45 11.66
N LEU A 290 15.33 13.18 11.45
CA LEU A 290 14.48 12.77 10.32
C LEU A 290 12.99 12.87 10.63
N ILE A 291 12.62 13.01 11.90
CA ILE A 291 11.24 13.26 12.34
C ILE A 291 11.16 14.66 12.92
N TYR A 292 10.19 15.44 12.45
CA TYR A 292 9.89 16.77 12.97
C TYR A 292 8.39 16.95 13.16
N LYS A 293 8.02 17.95 13.95
CA LYS A 293 6.64 18.40 14.12
C LYS A 293 6.51 19.78 13.48
N GLY A 294 5.54 19.93 12.59
CA GLY A 294 5.27 21.20 11.92
C GLY A 294 3.91 21.19 11.25
N SER A 295 3.48 22.37 10.85
CA SER A 295 2.31 22.57 10.02
C SER A 295 2.63 22.28 8.56
N TYR A 296 1.87 21.39 7.94
CA TYR A 296 1.97 21.05 6.53
C TYR A 296 0.59 20.71 5.99
N MET A 297 0.43 20.88 4.68
CA MET A 297 -0.79 20.55 3.96
C MET A 297 -1.00 19.03 3.89
N VAL A 298 -1.95 18.50 4.66
CA VAL A 298 -2.28 17.07 4.64
C VAL A 298 -3.56 16.77 3.86
N ASN A 299 -3.64 15.59 3.26
CA ASN A 299 -4.91 15.03 2.82
C ASN A 299 -5.74 14.67 4.06
N TRP A 300 -6.96 15.20 4.16
CA TRP A 300 -7.82 14.98 5.32
C TRP A 300 -9.12 14.31 4.93
N SER A 301 -9.50 13.27 5.67
CA SER A 301 -10.82 12.64 5.55
C SER A 301 -11.79 13.24 6.58
N PRO A 302 -12.80 14.02 6.14
CA PRO A 302 -13.82 14.56 7.05
C PRO A 302 -14.70 13.47 7.67
N ALA A 303 -14.84 12.33 7.00
CA ALA A 303 -15.63 11.21 7.49
C ALA A 303 -14.95 10.50 8.68
N MET A 304 -13.64 10.28 8.60
CA MET A 304 -12.88 9.61 9.66
C MET A 304 -12.25 10.59 10.67
N LEU A 305 -12.21 11.87 10.33
CA LEU A 305 -11.55 12.94 11.10
C LEU A 305 -10.06 12.64 11.33
N THR A 306 -9.36 12.26 10.26
CA THR A 306 -7.93 11.95 10.29
C THR A 306 -7.21 12.39 9.02
N ALA A 307 -5.91 12.65 9.16
CA ALA A 307 -4.99 12.78 8.04
C ALA A 307 -4.77 11.41 7.37
N VAL A 308 -4.49 11.45 6.07
CA VAL A 308 -4.34 10.30 5.17
C VAL A 308 -3.05 10.50 4.37
N SER A 309 -2.26 9.44 4.19
CA SER A 309 -1.02 9.52 3.39
C SER A 309 -1.34 9.58 1.89
N ASP A 310 -0.44 10.14 1.07
CA ASP A 310 -0.65 10.20 -0.39
C ASP A 310 -0.83 8.81 -1.02
N LEU A 311 -0.20 7.78 -0.45
CA LEU A 311 -0.32 6.39 -0.90
C LEU A 311 -1.69 5.76 -0.60
N GLU A 312 -2.48 6.36 0.30
CA GLU A 312 -3.83 5.93 0.64
C GLU A 312 -4.91 6.66 -0.18
N VAL A 313 -4.49 7.56 -1.08
CA VAL A 313 -5.38 8.35 -1.94
C VAL A 313 -5.41 7.78 -3.35
N ASP A 314 -6.60 7.33 -3.76
CA ASP A 314 -6.91 6.94 -5.12
C ASP A 314 -7.63 8.06 -5.86
N TYR A 315 -7.30 8.24 -7.14
CA TYR A 315 -7.94 9.24 -7.98
C TYR A 315 -8.99 8.62 -8.90
N CYS A 316 -10.18 9.21 -8.87
CA CYS A 316 -11.29 8.92 -9.76
C CYS A 316 -11.57 10.10 -10.69
N GLU A 317 -12.28 9.84 -11.78
CA GLU A 317 -12.88 10.88 -12.60
C GLU A 317 -14.38 10.94 -12.30
N GLU A 318 -14.89 12.13 -12.02
CA GLU A 318 -16.31 12.39 -11.81
C GLU A 318 -16.77 13.56 -12.67
N SER A 319 -18.00 13.46 -13.20
CA SER A 319 -18.64 14.56 -13.90
C SER A 319 -18.94 15.70 -12.93
N GLY A 320 -18.45 16.89 -13.24
CA GLY A 320 -18.69 18.10 -12.48
C GLY A 320 -18.74 19.32 -13.38
N PHE A 321 -18.33 20.47 -12.84
CA PHE A 321 -18.42 21.74 -13.53
C PHE A 321 -17.17 22.58 -13.33
N LEU A 322 -16.82 23.35 -14.36
CA LEU A 322 -15.86 24.43 -14.30
C LEU A 322 -16.62 25.76 -14.25
N TYR A 323 -16.41 26.50 -13.16
CA TYR A 323 -17.10 27.74 -12.86
C TYR A 323 -16.23 28.93 -13.24
N PHE A 324 -16.80 29.86 -13.99
CA PHE A 324 -16.13 31.08 -14.44
C PHE A 324 -16.78 32.29 -13.77
N PHE A 325 -15.98 33.15 -13.15
CA PHE A 325 -16.47 34.29 -12.37
C PHE A 325 -15.43 35.42 -12.35
N LYS A 326 -15.86 36.61 -11.92
CA LYS A 326 -15.09 37.86 -11.99
C LYS A 326 -14.49 38.23 -10.63
N TYR A 327 -13.21 38.60 -10.61
CA TYR A 327 -12.59 39.36 -9.51
C TYR A 327 -12.55 40.84 -9.89
N PRO A 328 -13.33 41.72 -9.24
CA PRO A 328 -13.25 43.15 -9.49
C PRO A 328 -11.86 43.70 -9.16
N ILE A 329 -11.28 44.51 -10.05
CA ILE A 329 -9.99 45.19 -9.81
C ILE A 329 -10.22 46.43 -8.97
N VAL A 330 -9.47 46.57 -7.88
CA VAL A 330 -9.56 47.72 -6.97
C VAL A 330 -9.01 48.95 -7.70
N GLY A 331 -9.84 50.00 -7.82
CA GLY A 331 -9.47 51.23 -8.53
C GLY A 331 -9.40 51.09 -10.05
N GLY A 332 -9.88 49.99 -10.62
CA GLY A 332 -9.93 49.78 -12.07
C GLY A 332 -10.98 50.67 -12.75
N GLU A 333 -10.62 51.25 -13.90
CA GLU A 333 -11.55 52.03 -14.73
C GLU A 333 -12.67 51.15 -15.31
N ASN A 334 -13.88 51.70 -15.48
CA ASN A 334 -15.01 51.05 -16.15
C ASN A 334 -15.42 49.67 -15.61
N GLY A 335 -15.19 49.40 -14.32
CA GLY A 335 -15.53 48.10 -13.72
C GLY A 335 -14.63 46.96 -14.17
N ALA A 336 -13.34 47.25 -14.41
CA ALA A 336 -12.34 46.26 -14.77
C ALA A 336 -12.36 45.06 -13.80
N PHE A 337 -12.23 43.85 -14.34
CA PHE A 337 -12.23 42.61 -13.59
C PHE A 337 -11.27 41.59 -14.20
N LEU A 338 -10.82 40.65 -13.38
CA LEU A 338 -10.02 39.50 -13.78
C LEU A 338 -10.91 38.24 -13.80
N PRO A 339 -11.13 37.58 -14.95
CA PRO A 339 -11.92 36.37 -15.01
C PRO A 339 -11.10 35.18 -14.51
N VAL A 340 -11.65 34.38 -13.60
CA VAL A 340 -11.01 33.18 -13.04
C VAL A 340 -11.90 31.96 -13.24
N ALA A 341 -11.27 30.81 -13.45
CA ALA A 341 -11.93 29.51 -13.56
C ALA A 341 -11.58 28.60 -12.38
N THR A 342 -12.56 27.88 -11.82
CA THR A 342 -12.34 26.91 -10.74
C THR A 342 -13.38 25.78 -10.76
N THR A 343 -13.00 24.59 -10.29
CA THR A 343 -13.94 23.48 -10.04
C THR A 343 -14.53 23.52 -8.63
N ARG A 344 -13.99 24.38 -7.74
CA ARG A 344 -14.35 24.48 -6.32
C ARG A 344 -14.66 25.95 -5.93
N PRO A 345 -15.79 26.53 -6.33
CA PRO A 345 -16.07 27.94 -6.07
C PRO A 345 -16.26 28.24 -4.57
N GLU A 346 -16.60 27.27 -3.73
CA GLU A 346 -16.63 27.45 -2.27
C GLU A 346 -15.27 27.85 -1.68
N THR A 347 -14.16 27.50 -2.35
CA THR A 347 -12.81 27.80 -1.87
C THR A 347 -12.37 29.25 -2.12
N ILE A 348 -13.12 30.02 -2.92
CA ILE A 348 -12.84 31.44 -3.20
C ILE A 348 -12.68 32.25 -1.91
N LEU A 349 -13.47 31.89 -0.89
CA LEU A 349 -13.45 32.55 0.42
C LEU A 349 -12.13 32.37 1.18
N GLY A 350 -11.28 31.44 0.75
CA GLY A 350 -9.92 31.23 1.29
C GLY A 350 -8.81 31.84 0.45
N ASP A 351 -9.14 32.54 -0.63
CA ASP A 351 -8.14 33.05 -1.57
C ASP A 351 -7.29 34.16 -0.95
N THR A 352 -6.01 34.13 -1.30
CA THR A 352 -5.01 35.09 -0.82
C THR A 352 -4.22 35.75 -1.93
N ALA A 353 -4.36 35.29 -3.18
CA ALA A 353 -3.86 35.96 -4.38
C ALA A 353 -4.61 35.44 -5.62
N VAL A 354 -4.52 36.16 -6.73
CA VAL A 354 -4.83 35.61 -8.06
C VAL A 354 -3.55 35.62 -8.90
N ALA A 355 -3.15 34.46 -9.40
CA ALA A 355 -1.96 34.33 -10.22
C ALA A 355 -2.31 34.41 -11.71
N VAL A 356 -1.47 35.12 -12.47
CA VAL A 356 -1.48 35.15 -13.93
C VAL A 356 -0.09 34.80 -14.45
N HIS A 357 -0.02 34.24 -15.66
CA HIS A 357 1.28 33.95 -16.24
C HIS A 357 2.02 35.26 -16.60
N PRO A 358 3.32 35.41 -16.28
CA PRO A 358 4.08 36.66 -16.51
C PRO A 358 4.11 37.08 -18.00
N GLU A 359 4.07 36.11 -18.90
CA GLU A 359 4.05 36.34 -20.35
C GLU A 359 2.64 36.33 -20.97
N ASP A 360 1.57 36.46 -20.18
CA ASP A 360 0.22 36.58 -20.73
C ASP A 360 -0.10 38.07 -21.03
N PRO A 361 -0.09 38.49 -22.31
CA PRO A 361 -0.31 39.90 -22.66
C PRO A 361 -1.69 40.42 -22.23
N ARG A 362 -2.66 39.52 -21.96
CA ARG A 362 -4.00 39.89 -21.52
C ARG A 362 -4.00 40.48 -20.11
N TYR A 363 -3.09 40.05 -19.24
CA TYR A 363 -3.13 40.37 -17.80
C TYR A 363 -1.86 40.99 -17.24
N GLN A 364 -0.81 41.15 -18.05
CA GLN A 364 0.46 41.77 -17.62
C GLN A 364 0.28 43.11 -16.92
N HIS A 365 -0.63 43.94 -17.42
CA HIS A 365 -0.92 45.26 -16.85
C HIS A 365 -1.64 45.22 -15.49
N LEU A 366 -2.13 44.05 -15.06
CA LEU A 366 -2.81 43.83 -13.78
C LEU A 366 -1.86 43.29 -12.70
N ILE A 367 -0.65 42.85 -13.07
CA ILE A 367 0.34 42.32 -12.12
C ILE A 367 0.73 43.41 -11.13
N GLY A 368 0.63 43.12 -9.83
CA GLY A 368 0.88 44.06 -8.74
C GLY A 368 -0.32 44.94 -8.36
N MET A 369 -1.43 44.89 -9.10
CA MET A 369 -2.70 45.48 -8.66
C MET A 369 -3.37 44.61 -7.60
N GLU A 370 -4.38 45.17 -6.94
CA GLU A 370 -5.26 44.43 -6.02
C GLU A 370 -6.60 44.13 -6.68
N CYS A 371 -7.18 42.98 -6.36
CA CYS A 371 -8.54 42.64 -6.70
C CYS A 371 -9.35 42.26 -5.45
N GLU A 372 -10.67 42.39 -5.53
CA GLU A 372 -11.58 42.02 -4.45
C GLU A 372 -12.00 40.56 -4.58
N VAL A 373 -11.89 39.81 -3.48
CA VAL A 373 -12.36 38.42 -3.40
C VAL A 373 -13.89 38.41 -3.45
N PRO A 374 -14.51 37.76 -4.45
CA PRO A 374 -15.96 37.68 -4.56
C PRO A 374 -16.61 37.07 -3.31
N MET A 375 -17.75 37.64 -2.90
CA MET A 375 -18.54 37.18 -1.74
C MET A 375 -17.81 37.21 -0.38
N SER A 376 -16.64 37.86 -0.29
CA SER A 376 -15.85 37.96 0.95
C SER A 376 -16.20 39.16 1.84
N GLY A 377 -17.03 40.09 1.36
CA GLY A 377 -17.32 41.34 2.05
C GLY A 377 -16.22 42.40 1.93
N GLY A 378 -15.53 42.48 0.78
CA GLY A 378 -14.54 43.53 0.52
C GLY A 378 -13.07 43.14 0.72
N ARG A 379 -12.75 41.85 0.93
CA ARG A 379 -11.36 41.43 1.14
C ARG A 379 -10.54 41.62 -0.14
N ARG A 380 -9.42 42.33 -0.02
CA ARG A 380 -8.50 42.59 -1.14
C ARG A 380 -7.35 41.60 -1.14
N ILE A 381 -6.94 41.16 -2.32
CA ILE A 381 -5.81 40.27 -2.54
C ILE A 381 -4.98 40.74 -3.74
N PRO A 382 -3.66 40.49 -3.76
CA PRO A 382 -2.81 40.89 -4.87
C PRO A 382 -3.01 40.00 -6.10
N VAL A 383 -2.82 40.60 -7.28
CA VAL A 383 -2.61 39.88 -8.53
C VAL A 383 -1.10 39.64 -8.70
N ILE A 384 -0.69 38.38 -8.72
CA ILE A 384 0.72 37.96 -8.76
C ILE A 384 1.08 37.34 -10.10
N ALA A 385 2.36 37.37 -10.45
CA ALA A 385 2.89 36.68 -11.61
C ALA A 385 3.46 35.32 -11.21
N ASP A 386 3.02 34.25 -11.84
CA ASP A 386 3.55 32.90 -11.61
C ASP A 386 3.56 32.07 -12.89
N SER A 387 4.71 31.50 -13.23
CA SER A 387 4.86 30.66 -14.43
C SER A 387 4.19 29.29 -14.30
N TYR A 388 3.70 28.93 -13.10
CA TYR A 388 2.87 27.75 -12.89
C TYR A 388 1.51 27.85 -13.60
N VAL A 389 1.02 29.07 -13.84
CA VAL A 389 -0.31 29.29 -14.45
C VAL A 389 -0.28 28.94 -15.93
N ASP A 390 -1.14 28.01 -16.34
CA ASP A 390 -1.35 27.71 -17.75
C ASP A 390 -2.19 28.81 -18.42
N ARG A 391 -1.65 29.40 -19.49
CA ARG A 391 -2.30 30.47 -20.28
C ARG A 391 -3.52 29.96 -21.05
N GLU A 392 -3.51 28.69 -21.45
CA GLU A 392 -4.54 28.08 -22.29
C GLU A 392 -5.68 27.47 -21.47
N PHE A 393 -5.41 27.10 -20.21
CA PHE A 393 -6.41 26.52 -19.34
C PHE A 393 -7.37 27.57 -18.75
N GLY A 394 -8.68 27.34 -18.92
CA GLY A 394 -9.73 28.17 -18.34
C GLY A 394 -9.67 29.61 -18.85
N THR A 395 -9.20 30.53 -18.01
CA THR A 395 -9.10 31.97 -18.32
C THR A 395 -7.67 32.47 -18.47
N GLY A 396 -6.66 31.65 -18.17
CA GLY A 396 -5.27 32.09 -18.00
C GLY A 396 -4.99 32.81 -16.67
N ALA A 397 -5.97 32.85 -15.76
CA ALA A 397 -5.82 33.35 -14.40
C ALA A 397 -6.30 32.29 -13.38
N LEU A 398 -5.49 32.05 -12.35
CA LEU A 398 -5.69 31.03 -11.35
C LEU A 398 -5.87 31.67 -9.97
N LYS A 399 -6.97 31.36 -9.28
CA LYS A 399 -7.10 31.72 -7.86
C LYS A 399 -6.11 30.90 -7.02
N ILE A 400 -5.42 31.56 -6.09
CA ILE A 400 -4.49 30.91 -5.17
C ILE A 400 -5.14 30.80 -3.79
N THR A 401 -5.43 29.57 -3.38
CA THR A 401 -6.04 29.24 -2.09
C THR A 401 -5.11 28.33 -1.27
N PRO A 402 -4.05 28.86 -0.62
CA PRO A 402 -3.03 28.05 0.04
C PRO A 402 -3.55 27.12 1.15
N GLY A 403 -4.74 27.37 1.70
CA GLY A 403 -5.36 26.50 2.69
C GLY A 403 -6.04 25.24 2.10
N HIS A 404 -6.26 25.17 0.79
CA HIS A 404 -7.18 24.18 0.18
C HIS A 404 -6.67 23.48 -1.07
N ASP A 405 -5.45 23.75 -1.53
CA ASP A 405 -4.81 23.05 -2.67
C ASP A 405 -3.29 22.96 -2.49
N HIS A 406 -2.69 21.84 -2.87
CA HIS A 406 -1.27 21.57 -2.66
C HIS A 406 -0.36 22.47 -3.51
N ASN A 407 -0.74 22.74 -4.74
CA ASN A 407 0.05 23.62 -5.60
C ASN A 407 -0.07 25.07 -5.13
N ASP A 408 -1.27 25.49 -4.76
CA ASP A 408 -1.51 26.82 -4.18
C ASP A 408 -0.75 27.01 -2.85
N TYR A 409 -0.62 25.94 -2.05
CA TYR A 409 0.16 25.94 -0.81
C TYR A 409 1.64 26.18 -1.06
N GLU A 410 2.24 25.48 -2.03
CA GLU A 410 3.65 25.67 -2.37
C GLU A 410 3.92 27.06 -2.96
N ILE A 411 3.02 27.58 -3.80
CA ILE A 411 3.06 28.97 -4.29
C ILE A 411 2.96 29.94 -3.12
N GLY A 412 1.99 29.74 -2.23
CA GLY A 412 1.77 30.57 -1.06
C GLY A 412 2.98 30.58 -0.13
N LYS A 413 3.60 29.42 0.11
CA LYS A 413 4.82 29.30 0.92
C LYS A 413 6.01 29.99 0.28
N ARG A 414 6.20 29.84 -1.04
CA ARG A 414 7.28 30.49 -1.79
C ARG A 414 7.18 32.01 -1.75
N LEU A 415 5.96 32.55 -1.82
CA LEU A 415 5.70 33.98 -1.91
C LEU A 415 5.31 34.62 -0.57
N GLY A 416 5.23 33.84 0.51
CA GLY A 416 4.83 34.34 1.84
C GLY A 416 3.37 34.78 1.92
N LEU A 417 2.47 34.18 1.13
CA LEU A 417 1.05 34.48 1.18
C LEU A 417 0.41 33.95 2.48
N PRO A 418 -0.60 34.65 3.03
CA PRO A 418 -1.34 34.15 4.18
C PRO A 418 -1.98 32.78 3.91
N LEU A 419 -2.07 31.94 4.94
CA LEU A 419 -2.81 30.68 4.86
C LEU A 419 -4.17 30.88 5.54
N ILE A 420 -5.25 30.87 4.74
CA ILE A 420 -6.63 31.02 5.25
C ILE A 420 -7.35 29.67 5.09
N ASN A 421 -7.59 29.00 6.23
CA ASN A 421 -8.46 27.83 6.26
C ASN A 421 -9.93 28.26 6.46
N ILE A 422 -10.81 27.90 5.53
CA ILE A 422 -12.26 28.18 5.59
C ILE A 422 -13.10 26.98 6.05
N MET A 423 -12.49 25.82 6.30
CA MET A 423 -13.20 24.59 6.66
C MET A 423 -12.91 24.17 8.10
N ASN A 424 -13.92 23.62 8.76
CA ASN A 424 -13.81 22.84 9.99
C ASN A 424 -13.45 21.39 9.66
N LYS A 425 -13.01 20.61 10.66
CA LYS A 425 -12.57 19.21 10.47
C LYS A 425 -13.64 18.28 9.87
N ASP A 426 -14.91 18.61 10.02
CA ASP A 426 -16.05 17.89 9.44
C ASP A 426 -16.42 18.37 8.03
N ALA A 427 -15.60 19.25 7.44
CA ALA A 427 -15.81 19.92 6.15
C ALA A 427 -17.03 20.84 6.06
N THR A 428 -17.57 21.28 7.21
CA THR A 428 -18.42 22.49 7.26
C THR A 428 -17.57 23.75 7.16
N LEU A 429 -18.15 24.84 6.69
CA LEU A 429 -17.43 26.11 6.61
C LEU A 429 -17.33 26.80 7.98
N ASN A 430 -16.21 27.45 8.25
CA ASN A 430 -15.94 28.16 9.51
C ASN A 430 -16.21 29.68 9.39
N ALA A 431 -15.84 30.46 10.41
CA ALA A 431 -16.08 31.90 10.46
C ALA A 431 -15.43 32.70 9.32
N HIS A 432 -14.32 32.21 8.72
CA HIS A 432 -13.67 32.87 7.58
C HIS A 432 -14.54 32.85 6.31
N ALA A 433 -15.56 32.00 6.26
CA ALA A 433 -16.51 31.95 5.15
C ALA A 433 -17.67 32.97 5.28
N GLY A 434 -17.66 33.83 6.31
CA GLY A 434 -18.67 34.88 6.48
C GLY A 434 -20.10 34.32 6.53
N LYS A 435 -20.95 34.77 5.60
CA LYS A 435 -22.38 34.36 5.56
C LYS A 435 -22.62 32.86 5.33
N TYR A 436 -21.60 32.13 4.85
CA TYR A 436 -21.69 30.70 4.59
C TYR A 436 -21.21 29.83 5.76
N ALA A 437 -20.78 30.44 6.86
CA ALA A 437 -20.33 29.73 8.05
C ALA A 437 -21.40 28.74 8.55
N GLY A 438 -20.99 27.53 8.92
CA GLY A 438 -21.84 26.44 9.38
C GLY A 438 -22.47 25.59 8.26
N MET A 439 -22.37 25.98 6.99
CA MET A 439 -22.88 25.18 5.87
C MET A 439 -21.92 24.04 5.51
N GLU A 440 -22.48 22.92 5.07
CA GLU A 440 -21.70 21.83 4.45
C GLU A 440 -21.11 22.31 3.11
N ARG A 441 -19.85 21.97 2.80
CA ARG A 441 -19.11 22.51 1.64
C ARG A 441 -19.82 22.41 0.29
N PHE A 442 -20.52 21.31 -0.03
CA PHE A 442 -21.23 21.16 -1.30
C PHE A 442 -22.56 21.91 -1.31
N GLN A 443 -23.21 22.04 -0.15
CA GLN A 443 -24.35 22.95 0.00
C GLN A 443 -23.90 24.40 -0.18
N ALA A 444 -22.83 24.81 0.51
CA ALA A 444 -22.24 26.14 0.41
C ALA A 444 -21.84 26.47 -1.04
N ARG A 445 -21.27 25.51 -1.78
CA ARG A 445 -20.96 25.64 -3.21
C ARG A 445 -22.18 26.07 -4.03
N LYS A 446 -23.34 25.45 -3.79
CA LYS A 446 -24.59 25.76 -4.54
C LYS A 446 -25.10 27.16 -4.20
N VAL A 447 -25.12 27.50 -2.91
CA VAL A 447 -25.60 28.82 -2.44
C VAL A 447 -24.67 29.93 -2.92
N LEU A 448 -23.36 29.74 -2.78
CA LEU A 448 -22.35 30.70 -3.22
C LEU A 448 -22.42 30.97 -4.72
N TRP A 449 -22.63 29.92 -5.53
CA TRP A 449 -22.81 30.11 -6.97
C TRP A 449 -24.06 30.93 -7.30
N ALA A 450 -25.20 30.64 -6.66
CA ALA A 450 -26.43 31.40 -6.87
C ALA A 450 -26.27 32.89 -6.47
N ASP A 451 -25.51 33.16 -5.42
CA ASP A 451 -25.20 34.53 -5.01
C ASP A 451 -24.26 35.26 -5.99
N LEU A 452 -23.30 34.54 -6.58
CA LEU A 452 -22.46 35.08 -7.66
C LEU A 452 -23.29 35.42 -8.90
N GLU A 453 -24.28 34.60 -9.23
CA GLU A 453 -25.23 34.88 -10.32
C GLU A 453 -26.08 36.11 -10.01
N ALA A 454 -26.65 36.19 -8.80
CA ALA A 454 -27.48 37.32 -8.38
C ALA A 454 -26.71 38.65 -8.33
N SER A 455 -25.41 38.61 -8.05
CA SER A 455 -24.53 39.79 -8.01
C SER A 455 -23.89 40.15 -9.37
N GLY A 456 -24.14 39.37 -10.42
CA GLY A 456 -23.57 39.60 -11.76
C GLY A 456 -22.06 39.33 -11.87
N LEU A 457 -21.48 38.68 -10.86
CA LEU A 457 -20.07 38.26 -10.83
C LEU A 457 -19.84 36.90 -11.48
N ALA A 458 -20.88 36.07 -11.62
CA ALA A 458 -20.82 34.85 -12.42
C ALA A 458 -20.70 35.18 -13.91
N ILE A 459 -19.87 34.41 -14.64
CA ILE A 459 -19.71 34.51 -16.09
C ILE A 459 -20.43 33.35 -16.77
N LYS A 460 -20.03 32.11 -16.45
CA LYS A 460 -20.61 30.89 -17.00
C LYS A 460 -20.24 29.67 -16.17
N LYS A 461 -20.90 28.55 -16.46
CA LYS A 461 -20.68 27.25 -15.83
C LYS A 461 -20.68 26.17 -16.91
N ASP A 462 -19.53 25.55 -17.14
CA ASP A 462 -19.35 24.55 -18.18
C ASP A 462 -19.24 23.14 -17.58
N ASN A 463 -19.71 22.12 -18.29
CA ASN A 463 -19.49 20.73 -17.89
C ASN A 463 -18.00 20.41 -17.95
N TYR A 464 -17.48 19.74 -16.92
CA TYR A 464 -16.07 19.41 -16.83
C TYR A 464 -15.85 18.10 -16.08
N THR A 465 -14.86 17.31 -16.49
CA THR A 465 -14.47 16.10 -15.77
C THR A 465 -13.50 16.47 -14.66
N ILE A 466 -13.91 16.26 -13.41
CA ILE A 466 -13.10 16.56 -12.23
C ILE A 466 -12.35 15.31 -11.82
N ARG A 467 -11.06 15.46 -11.55
CA ARG A 467 -10.27 14.44 -10.87
C ARG A 467 -10.55 14.51 -9.37
N CYS A 468 -11.27 13.53 -8.84
CA CYS A 468 -11.61 13.41 -7.42
C CYS A 468 -10.60 12.54 -6.68
N ALA A 469 -10.18 12.99 -5.51
CA ALA A 469 -9.41 12.18 -4.59
C ALA A 469 -10.35 11.41 -3.67
N SER A 470 -10.13 10.10 -3.56
CA SER A 470 -10.91 9.15 -2.76
C SER A 470 -9.98 8.30 -1.92
N LEU A 471 -10.48 7.77 -0.80
CA LEU A 471 -9.71 6.80 -0.02
C LEU A 471 -9.65 5.48 -0.77
N GLY A 472 -8.44 5.01 -1.06
CA GLY A 472 -8.19 3.80 -1.86
C GLY A 472 -8.49 2.48 -1.17
N VAL A 473 -9.28 2.49 -0.09
CA VAL A 473 -9.71 1.27 0.59
C VAL A 473 -10.89 0.67 -0.18
N PRO A 474 -10.70 -0.44 -0.91
CA PRO A 474 -11.77 -0.99 -1.74
C PRO A 474 -12.89 -1.49 -0.84
N LYS A 475 -14.14 -1.05 -1.10
CA LYS A 475 -15.39 -1.44 -0.40
C LYS A 475 -15.75 -0.70 0.89
N LEU A 476 -15.32 0.55 1.06
CA LEU A 476 -15.92 1.45 2.05
C LEU A 476 -16.89 2.44 1.39
N PRO A 477 -18.11 2.65 1.93
CA PRO A 477 -19.05 3.65 1.43
C PRO A 477 -18.54 5.10 1.57
N PHE A 478 -17.40 5.28 2.26
CA PHE A 478 -16.65 6.53 2.35
C PHE A 478 -15.74 6.79 1.15
N SER A 479 -15.78 5.95 0.10
CA SER A 479 -15.05 6.13 -1.17
C SER A 479 -15.43 7.41 -1.93
N LYS A 480 -16.43 8.16 -1.45
CA LYS A 480 -16.80 9.49 -1.94
C LYS A 480 -16.65 10.58 -0.88
N SER A 481 -15.87 10.33 0.17
CA SER A 481 -15.34 11.43 0.95
C SER A 481 -14.31 12.12 0.07
N VAL A 482 -14.76 13.12 -0.69
CA VAL A 482 -13.85 14.09 -1.32
C VAL A 482 -13.00 14.59 -0.17
N LEU A 483 -11.73 14.18 -0.19
CA LEU A 483 -10.73 14.64 0.76
C LEU A 483 -10.83 16.16 0.75
N GLY A 484 -10.98 16.73 1.94
CA GLY A 484 -10.75 18.15 2.06
C GLY A 484 -9.26 18.31 1.85
N ASN A 485 -8.81 18.59 0.62
CA ASN A 485 -7.59 19.37 0.48
C ASN A 485 -7.93 20.69 1.21
N SER A 486 -7.39 21.04 2.36
CA SER A 486 -6.37 20.44 3.22
C SER A 486 -6.54 21.09 4.59
N PHE A 487 -6.01 20.50 5.67
CA PHE A 487 -5.99 21.18 6.97
C PHE A 487 -4.56 21.49 7.36
N GLU A 488 -4.34 22.70 7.85
CA GLU A 488 -3.22 22.93 8.76
C GLU A 488 -3.58 22.26 10.08
N LEU A 489 -3.03 21.07 10.32
CA LEU A 489 -3.09 20.45 11.64
C LEU A 489 -2.05 21.13 12.53
N ASN A 490 -2.49 22.12 13.31
CA ASN A 490 -1.79 22.45 14.55
C ASN A 490 -1.91 21.23 15.46
N HIS A 491 -0.89 20.37 15.42
CA HIS A 491 -0.72 19.28 16.39
C HIS A 491 -0.17 19.80 17.71
#